data_AF-A0A945P051-F1
#
_entry.id   AF-A0A945P051-F1
#
_cell.length_a   1.000
_cell.length_b   1.000
_cell.length_c   1.000
_cell.angle_alpha   90.00
_cell.angle_beta   90.00
_cell.angle_gamma   90.00
#
_symmetry.space_group_name_H-M   'P 1'
#
loop_
_entity.id
_entity.type
_entity.pdbx_description
1 polymer ?
#
loop_
_entity_poly.entity_id
_entity_poly.type
_entity_poly.pdbx_seq_one_letter_code
_entity_poly.pdbx_strand_id
1 'polypeptide(L)'
;MKASENFNYYPKIKRRYQYCDTCETLLPAPGFYCIKCSPPIGPEPDHGKGLSLSQACLRITLLGLIFVVIIYFKLGLDLPSLVLNPVHEEIPLKEAVDEDYKIVFKVNVSFANLRNEPNLKTSTIIFVLNKGTQVEILDKKGKWSKIRTQPKPGEKARTGWLSNKLLDSEIK
;
A
#
# COMPACT_ATOMS: atom_id res chain seq x y z
N MET A 1 6.16 1.71 -34.83
CA MET A 1 7.42 2.04 -34.14
C MET A 1 7.17 3.31 -33.34
N LYS A 2 7.08 3.18 -32.00
CA LYS A 2 6.77 4.27 -31.07
C LYS A 2 8.04 5.07 -30.76
N ALA A 3 7.97 6.39 -30.90
CA ALA A 3 8.92 7.28 -30.23
C ALA A 3 8.47 7.43 -28.77
N SER A 4 9.35 7.08 -27.83
CA SER A 4 9.13 7.31 -26.40
C SER A 4 9.55 8.74 -26.05
N GLU A 5 8.59 9.58 -25.72
CA GLU A 5 8.86 10.90 -25.16
C GLU A 5 9.28 10.76 -23.70
N ASN A 6 10.58 10.89 -23.44
CA ASN A 6 11.14 11.01 -22.10
C ASN A 6 10.94 12.44 -21.60
N PHE A 7 9.84 12.70 -20.90
CA PHE A 7 9.65 13.95 -20.14
C PHE A 7 10.33 13.85 -18.77
N ASN A 8 11.62 14.12 -18.74
CA ASN A 8 12.35 14.47 -17.52
C ASN A 8 12.93 15.88 -17.72
N TYR A 9 12.21 16.92 -17.27
CA TYR A 9 12.77 18.26 -17.18
C TYR A 9 12.60 18.83 -15.77
N TYR A 10 13.12 18.11 -14.77
CA TYR A 10 13.65 18.81 -13.61
C TYR A 10 14.95 19.51 -14.03
N PRO A 11 15.07 20.83 -13.86
CA PRO A 11 16.29 21.53 -14.23
C PRO A 11 17.45 21.01 -13.36
N LYS A 12 18.47 20.42 -13.99
CA LYS A 12 19.73 20.03 -13.33
C LYS A 12 20.50 21.29 -12.91
N ILE A 13 20.08 21.89 -11.81
CA ILE A 13 20.76 23.04 -11.21
C ILE A 13 22.02 22.52 -10.51
N LYS A 14 23.17 22.68 -11.17
CA LYS A 14 24.50 22.34 -10.65
C LYS A 14 24.96 23.41 -9.64
N ARG A 15 24.19 23.65 -8.57
CA ARG A 15 24.61 24.52 -7.46
C ARG A 15 25.09 23.61 -6.32
N ARG A 16 26.38 23.67 -6.00
CA ARG A 16 27.03 22.87 -4.94
C ARG A 16 26.40 23.10 -3.57
N TYR A 17 25.76 24.26 -3.37
CA TYR A 17 25.02 24.62 -2.17
C TYR A 17 23.82 25.48 -2.59
N GLN A 18 22.64 25.16 -2.09
CA GLN A 18 21.45 26.00 -2.22
C GLN A 18 21.28 26.76 -0.90
N TYR A 19 20.88 28.02 -0.98
CA TYR A 19 20.60 28.86 0.19
C TYR A 19 19.10 29.19 0.20
N CYS A 20 18.52 29.37 1.37
CA CYS A 20 17.13 29.79 1.50
C CYS A 20 16.98 31.25 1.04
N ASP A 21 16.07 31.52 0.11
CA ASP A 21 15.80 32.88 -0.39
C ASP A 21 15.23 33.83 0.68
N THR A 22 14.69 33.31 1.78
CA THR A 22 14.11 34.11 2.87
C THR A 22 15.10 34.43 3.99
N CYS A 23 15.93 33.46 4.39
CA CYS A 23 16.79 33.59 5.58
C CYS A 23 18.27 33.29 5.34
N GLU A 24 18.67 33.15 4.07
CA GLU A 24 20.04 32.94 3.59
C GLU A 24 20.78 31.74 4.22
N THR A 25 20.05 30.87 4.93
CA THR A 25 20.63 29.69 5.56
C THR A 25 20.88 28.61 4.51
N LEU A 26 21.99 27.89 4.65
CA LEU A 26 22.32 26.77 3.79
C LEU A 26 21.20 25.72 3.84
N LEU A 27 20.61 25.43 2.70
CA LEU A 27 19.59 24.40 2.58
C LEU A 27 20.26 23.02 2.68
N PRO A 28 19.61 22.06 3.37
CA PRO A 28 20.00 20.67 3.26
C PRO A 28 19.92 20.22 1.80
N ALA A 29 20.49 19.04 1.48
CA ALA A 29 20.55 18.44 0.15
C ALA A 29 19.26 18.68 -0.71
N PRO A 30 19.37 18.72 -2.05
CA PRO A 30 18.25 19.11 -2.93
C PRO A 30 16.96 18.35 -2.61
N GLY A 31 15.85 19.08 -2.45
CA GLY A 31 14.51 18.51 -2.21
C GLY A 31 13.90 18.79 -0.82
N PHE A 32 14.56 19.55 0.05
CA PHE A 32 14.04 19.91 1.38
C PHE A 32 13.74 21.41 1.48
N TYR A 33 12.69 21.77 2.22
CA TYR A 33 12.36 23.16 2.56
C TYR A 33 13.32 23.69 3.65
N CYS A 34 13.43 25.01 3.78
CA CYS A 34 14.24 25.62 4.83
C CYS A 34 13.71 25.23 6.22
N ILE A 35 14.55 24.62 7.06
CA ILE A 35 14.16 24.19 8.42
C ILE A 35 13.91 25.34 9.39
N LYS A 36 14.37 26.54 9.06
CA LYS A 36 14.18 27.75 9.89
C LYS A 36 12.98 28.58 9.46
N CYS A 37 12.56 28.46 8.20
CA CYS A 37 11.41 29.20 7.68
C CYS A 37 10.18 28.29 7.68
N SER A 38 9.00 28.89 7.79
CA SER A 38 7.77 28.17 7.49
C SER A 38 7.81 27.66 6.04
N PRO A 39 7.36 26.43 5.77
CA PRO A 39 7.26 25.92 4.41
C PRO A 39 6.38 26.85 3.55
N PRO A 40 6.62 26.92 2.23
CA PRO A 40 5.78 27.72 1.35
C PRO A 40 4.32 27.29 1.50
N ILE A 41 3.46 28.25 1.82
CA ILE A 41 2.01 28.02 1.92
C ILE A 41 1.54 27.64 0.52
N GLY A 42 0.97 26.45 0.39
CA GLY A 42 0.42 25.96 -0.86
C GLY A 42 -0.69 26.89 -1.38
N PRO A 43 -1.05 26.79 -2.67
CA PRO A 43 -2.18 27.54 -3.20
C PRO A 43 -3.42 27.29 -2.33
N GLU A 44 -4.11 28.36 -1.97
CA GLU A 44 -5.31 28.28 -1.16
C GLU A 44 -6.34 27.40 -1.88
N PRO A 45 -6.95 26.40 -1.20
CA PRO A 45 -7.94 25.55 -1.84
C PRO A 45 -9.11 26.40 -2.35
N ASP A 46 -9.35 26.37 -3.66
CA ASP A 46 -10.53 27.00 -4.28
C ASP A 46 -11.78 26.27 -3.77
N HIS A 47 -12.37 26.79 -2.69
CA HIS A 47 -13.60 26.28 -2.09
C HIS A 47 -14.83 26.42 -3.01
N GLY A 48 -14.68 26.96 -4.23
CA GLY A 48 -15.77 27.34 -5.11
C GLY A 48 -16.21 26.33 -6.18
N LYS A 49 -15.59 25.14 -6.31
CA LYS A 49 -15.82 24.26 -7.49
C LYS A 49 -16.11 22.79 -7.18
N GLY A 50 -16.74 22.50 -6.04
CA GLY A 50 -17.28 21.18 -5.74
C GLY A 50 -18.69 20.98 -6.32
N LEU A 51 -19.03 19.77 -6.77
CA LEU A 51 -20.44 19.43 -7.01
C LEU A 51 -21.19 19.51 -5.68
N SER A 52 -22.34 20.20 -5.67
CA SER A 52 -23.19 20.25 -4.48
C SER A 52 -23.73 18.85 -4.14
N LEU A 53 -23.94 18.57 -2.84
CA LEU A 53 -24.41 17.26 -2.38
C LEU A 53 -25.74 16.84 -3.05
N SER A 54 -26.65 17.79 -3.27
CA SER A 54 -27.91 17.52 -3.97
C SER A 54 -27.70 17.13 -5.43
N GLN A 55 -26.78 17.80 -6.13
CA GLN A 55 -26.41 17.46 -7.50
C GLN A 55 -25.70 16.12 -7.60
N ALA A 56 -24.85 15.77 -6.63
CA ALA A 56 -24.20 14.48 -6.54
C ALA A 56 -25.23 13.35 -6.30
N CYS A 57 -26.12 13.51 -5.32
CA CYS A 57 -27.17 12.53 -5.01
C CYS A 57 -28.08 12.27 -6.21
N LEU A 58 -28.54 13.32 -6.90
CA LEU A 58 -29.40 13.16 -8.08
C LEU A 58 -28.72 12.33 -9.19
N ARG A 59 -27.43 12.59 -9.44
CA ARG A 59 -26.65 11.87 -10.46
C ARG A 59 -26.42 10.42 -10.09
N ILE A 60 -26.08 10.15 -8.83
CA ILE A 60 -25.88 8.78 -8.34
C ILE A 60 -27.19 7.99 -8.45
N THR A 61 -28.31 8.58 -8.05
CA THR A 61 -29.64 7.94 -8.17
C THR A 61 -29.97 7.62 -9.62
N LEU A 62 -29.74 8.55 -10.54
CA LEU A 62 -30.04 8.36 -11.96
C LEU A 62 -29.18 7.22 -12.57
N LEU A 63 -27.89 7.17 -12.25
CA LEU A 63 -27.00 6.10 -12.71
C LEU A 63 -27.38 4.74 -12.12
N GLY A 64 -27.77 4.70 -10.85
CA GLY A 64 -28.27 3.48 -10.20
C GLY A 64 -29.53 2.95 -10.85
N LEU A 65 -30.50 3.82 -11.17
CA LEU A 65 -31.74 3.43 -11.85
C LEU A 65 -31.47 2.87 -13.25
N ILE A 66 -30.58 3.51 -14.02
CA ILE A 66 -30.17 3.01 -15.35
C ILE A 66 -29.54 1.62 -15.22
N PHE A 67 -28.69 1.40 -14.22
CA PHE A 67 -28.06 0.09 -14.01
C PHE A 67 -29.07 -1.00 -13.66
N VAL A 68 -30.06 -0.71 -12.79
CA VAL A 68 -31.15 -1.63 -12.45
C VAL A 68 -32.00 -1.97 -13.67
N VAL A 69 -32.34 -0.97 -14.48
CA VAL A 69 -33.06 -1.15 -15.75
C VAL A 69 -32.27 -2.07 -16.68
N ILE A 70 -30.97 -1.84 -16.85
CA ILE A 70 -30.11 -2.70 -17.67
C ILE A 70 -30.08 -4.12 -17.12
N ILE A 71 -29.99 -4.33 -15.81
CA ILE A 71 -30.06 -5.67 -15.21
C ILE A 71 -31.39 -6.34 -15.53
N TYR A 72 -32.50 -5.63 -15.33
CA TYR A 72 -33.84 -6.15 -15.59
C TYR A 72 -34.02 -6.58 -17.05
N PHE A 73 -33.64 -5.73 -18.01
CA PHE A 73 -33.82 -6.00 -19.43
C PHE A 73 -32.74 -6.94 -20.02
N LYS A 74 -31.54 -7.00 -19.45
CA LYS A 74 -30.42 -7.79 -19.99
C LYS A 74 -30.28 -9.16 -19.35
N LEU A 75 -30.72 -9.35 -18.10
CA LEU A 75 -30.46 -10.57 -17.35
C LEU A 75 -31.71 -11.37 -16.97
N GLY A 76 -32.92 -10.81 -17.04
CA GLY A 76 -34.16 -11.57 -16.84
C GLY A 76 -34.11 -12.54 -15.65
N LEU A 77 -33.62 -12.08 -14.49
CA LEU A 77 -33.36 -12.96 -13.34
C LEU A 77 -34.57 -13.00 -12.41
N ASP A 78 -35.17 -14.19 -12.31
CA ASP A 78 -35.96 -14.61 -11.16
C ASP A 78 -35.06 -14.66 -9.91
N LEU A 79 -35.44 -13.92 -8.88
CA LEU A 79 -34.73 -13.84 -7.61
C LEU A 79 -35.38 -14.80 -6.60
N PRO A 80 -34.79 -15.98 -6.34
CA PRO A 80 -34.69 -16.42 -4.94
C PRO A 80 -33.48 -17.33 -4.68
N SER A 81 -32.35 -16.76 -4.22
CA SER A 81 -31.34 -17.51 -3.43
C SER A 81 -30.41 -16.63 -2.59
N LEU A 82 -30.67 -15.34 -2.43
CA LEU A 82 -29.82 -14.41 -1.66
C LEU A 82 -29.96 -14.53 -0.13
N VAL A 83 -30.38 -15.69 0.38
CA VAL A 83 -30.48 -15.94 1.83
C VAL A 83 -29.81 -17.26 2.16
N LEU A 84 -28.48 -17.26 2.25
CA LEU A 84 -27.78 -17.74 3.45
C LEU A 84 -26.28 -17.45 3.31
N ASN A 85 -25.75 -16.82 4.37
CA ASN A 85 -24.36 -16.71 4.82
C ASN A 85 -23.84 -15.26 4.79
N PRO A 86 -23.65 -14.63 5.97
CA PRO A 86 -22.90 -13.39 6.07
C PRO A 86 -21.42 -13.74 5.85
N VAL A 87 -21.01 -13.76 4.58
CA VAL A 87 -19.58 -13.74 4.24
C VAL A 87 -19.14 -12.29 4.44
N HIS A 88 -18.34 -12.07 5.49
CA HIS A 88 -17.49 -10.89 5.58
C HIS A 88 -16.49 -10.97 4.42
N GLU A 89 -16.92 -10.56 3.23
CA GLU A 89 -16.02 -10.21 2.14
C GLU A 89 -15.46 -8.82 2.46
N GLU A 90 -14.34 -8.81 3.18
CA GLU A 90 -13.45 -7.67 3.19
C GLU A 90 -12.96 -7.47 1.75
N ILE A 91 -13.63 -6.59 1.01
CA ILE A 91 -13.22 -6.17 -0.33
C ILE A 91 -11.78 -5.66 -0.20
N PRO A 92 -10.77 -6.35 -0.77
CA PRO A 92 -9.42 -5.83 -0.75
C PRO A 92 -9.43 -4.57 -1.59
N LEU A 93 -9.09 -3.44 -0.96
CA LEU A 93 -8.78 -2.22 -1.67
C LEU A 93 -7.70 -2.58 -2.69
N LYS A 94 -8.06 -2.63 -3.98
CA LYS A 94 -7.08 -2.67 -5.06
C LYS A 94 -6.40 -1.30 -5.07
N GLU A 95 -5.42 -1.13 -4.19
CA GLU A 95 -4.42 -0.10 -4.35
C GLU A 95 -3.78 -0.30 -5.72
N ALA A 96 -3.68 0.77 -6.50
CA ALA A 96 -2.90 0.76 -7.73
C ALA A 96 -1.46 0.47 -7.33
N VAL A 97 -1.03 -0.79 -7.50
CA VAL A 97 0.36 -1.18 -7.35
C VAL A 97 1.10 -0.54 -8.52
N ASP A 98 1.79 0.56 -8.24
CA ASP A 98 2.77 1.11 -9.17
C ASP A 98 3.88 0.04 -9.30
N GLU A 99 4.08 -0.50 -10.49
CA GLU A 99 5.00 -1.62 -10.76
C GLU A 99 6.47 -1.27 -10.43
N ASP A 100 6.75 0.02 -10.21
CA ASP A 100 8.09 0.57 -10.03
C ASP A 100 8.59 0.55 -8.57
N TYR A 101 7.79 0.16 -7.59
CA TYR A 101 8.27 -0.06 -6.21
C TYR A 101 7.76 -1.37 -5.61
N LYS A 102 8.67 -2.29 -5.28
CA LYS A 102 8.33 -3.55 -4.61
C LYS A 102 8.89 -3.56 -3.19
N ILE A 103 7.99 -3.57 -2.20
CA ILE A 103 8.37 -3.75 -0.79
C ILE A 103 8.73 -5.22 -0.55
N VAL A 104 9.98 -5.49 -0.21
CA VAL A 104 10.50 -6.83 0.13
C VAL A 104 10.71 -6.92 1.64
N PHE A 105 10.16 -7.95 2.26
CA PHE A 105 10.37 -8.22 3.69
C PHE A 105 11.46 -9.28 3.89
N LYS A 106 12.36 -9.04 4.84
CA LYS A 106 13.46 -9.95 5.20
C LYS A 106 13.57 -10.13 6.70
N VAL A 107 14.03 -11.30 7.10
CA VAL A 107 14.40 -11.56 8.51
C VAL A 107 15.67 -10.79 8.87
N ASN A 108 15.65 -10.03 9.97
CA ASN A 108 16.75 -9.15 10.35
C ASN A 108 17.72 -9.74 11.41
N VAL A 109 17.29 -10.78 12.13
CA VAL A 109 18.07 -11.51 13.14
C VAL A 109 18.69 -12.79 12.59
N SER A 110 19.77 -13.28 13.23
CA SER A 110 20.44 -14.54 12.85
C SER A 110 19.49 -15.74 12.80
N PHE A 111 18.64 -15.88 13.82
CA PHE A 111 17.67 -16.96 13.94
C PHE A 111 16.31 -16.43 14.40
N ALA A 112 15.28 -16.67 13.60
CA ALA A 112 13.93 -16.21 13.84
C ALA A 112 12.98 -17.41 13.95
N ASN A 113 12.33 -17.56 15.11
CA ASN A 113 11.41 -18.67 15.36
C ASN A 113 10.06 -18.40 14.69
N LEU A 114 9.72 -19.22 13.71
CA LEU A 114 8.40 -19.27 13.09
C LEU A 114 7.49 -20.13 13.96
N ARG A 115 6.31 -19.60 14.30
CA ARG A 115 5.36 -20.24 15.23
C ARG A 115 4.06 -20.62 14.56
N ASN A 116 3.35 -21.60 15.11
CA ASN A 116 2.03 -21.98 14.62
C ASN A 116 0.94 -20.93 14.92
N GLU A 117 1.13 -20.12 15.98
CA GLU A 117 0.20 -19.09 16.44
C GLU A 117 0.90 -17.79 16.86
N PRO A 118 0.21 -16.63 16.83
CA PRO A 118 0.77 -15.30 17.13
C PRO A 118 0.82 -15.01 18.63
N ASN A 119 1.45 -15.88 19.40
CA ASN A 119 1.69 -15.69 20.83
C ASN A 119 3.01 -16.34 21.27
N LEU A 120 3.52 -16.02 22.47
CA LEU A 120 4.75 -16.62 23.00
C LEU A 120 4.50 -17.77 24.00
N LYS A 121 3.31 -17.81 24.63
CA LYS A 121 3.06 -18.66 25.80
C LYS A 121 2.56 -20.05 25.44
N THR A 122 1.63 -20.15 24.49
CA THR A 122 0.93 -21.40 24.13
C THR A 122 1.31 -21.91 22.74
N SER A 123 1.95 -21.09 21.91
CA SER A 123 2.36 -21.47 20.57
C SER A 123 3.59 -22.37 20.56
N THR A 124 3.69 -23.20 19.53
CA THR A 124 4.84 -24.05 19.25
C THR A 124 5.69 -23.46 18.12
N ILE A 125 7.01 -23.69 18.19
CA ILE A 125 7.95 -23.32 17.14
C ILE A 125 7.89 -24.41 16.07
N ILE A 126 7.52 -24.03 14.85
CA ILE A 126 7.39 -24.97 13.73
C ILE A 126 8.63 -24.95 12.83
N PHE A 127 9.40 -23.86 12.84
CA PHE A 127 10.61 -23.72 12.03
C PHE A 127 11.48 -22.57 12.54
N VAL A 128 12.76 -22.55 12.16
CA VAL A 128 13.69 -21.46 12.45
C VAL A 128 14.22 -20.89 11.13
N LEU A 129 14.03 -19.59 10.93
CA LEU A 129 14.47 -18.86 9.74
C LEU A 129 15.81 -18.19 9.98
N ASN A 130 16.64 -18.13 8.94
CA ASN A 130 17.93 -17.46 9.00
C ASN A 130 17.82 -15.99 8.61
N LYS A 131 18.79 -15.17 9.04
CA LYS A 131 18.91 -13.77 8.61
C LYS A 131 18.89 -13.64 7.09
N GLY A 132 18.20 -12.62 6.59
CA GLY A 132 18.07 -12.31 5.17
C GLY A 132 17.04 -13.16 4.42
N THR A 133 16.38 -14.11 5.09
CA THR A 133 15.32 -14.91 4.46
C THR A 133 14.20 -13.99 4.00
N GLN A 134 13.92 -13.99 2.69
CA GLN A 134 12.83 -13.21 2.10
C GLN A 134 11.49 -13.89 2.37
N VAL A 135 10.51 -13.09 2.76
CA VAL A 135 9.17 -13.57 3.11
C VAL A 135 8.11 -12.68 2.50
N GLU A 136 6.95 -13.28 2.30
CA GLU A 136 5.70 -12.60 1.94
C GLU A 136 4.82 -12.51 3.19
N ILE A 137 4.19 -11.35 3.42
CA ILE A 137 3.22 -11.18 4.51
C ILE A 137 1.86 -11.61 4.00
N LEU A 138 1.26 -12.64 4.61
CA LEU A 138 -0.07 -13.13 4.28
C LEU A 138 -1.16 -12.51 5.15
N ASP A 139 -0.84 -12.17 6.41
CA ASP A 139 -1.79 -11.65 7.38
C ASP A 139 -1.06 -10.89 8.52
N LYS A 140 -1.75 -10.00 9.23
CA LYS A 140 -1.22 -9.21 10.35
C LYS A 140 -2.17 -9.29 11.54
N LYS A 141 -1.62 -9.65 12.71
CA LYS A 141 -2.35 -9.68 13.98
C LYS A 141 -1.53 -9.06 15.10
N GLY A 142 -1.79 -7.78 15.37
CA GLY A 142 -1.08 -7.00 16.39
C GLY A 142 0.43 -6.96 16.14
N LYS A 143 1.22 -7.52 17.06
CA LYS A 143 2.70 -7.55 16.98
C LYS A 143 3.26 -8.71 16.14
N TRP A 144 2.40 -9.39 15.39
CA TRP A 144 2.72 -10.58 14.62
C TRP A 144 2.24 -10.46 13.19
N SER A 145 3.00 -11.08 12.29
CA SER A 145 2.65 -11.23 10.88
C SER A 145 2.69 -12.71 10.55
N LYS A 146 1.65 -13.20 9.87
CA LYS A 146 1.68 -14.51 9.24
C LYS A 146 2.46 -14.35 7.95
N ILE A 147 3.53 -15.12 7.81
CA ILE A 147 4.43 -15.03 6.67
C ILE A 147 4.48 -16.34 5.91
N ARG A 148 4.90 -16.26 4.65
CA ARG A 148 5.26 -17.39 3.81
C ARG A 148 6.68 -17.18 3.30
N THR A 149 7.54 -18.19 3.47
CA THR A 149 8.89 -18.14 2.91
C THR A 149 8.86 -18.37 1.41
N GLN A 150 9.76 -17.68 0.69
CA GLN A 150 10.03 -18.00 -0.71
C GLN A 150 10.91 -19.24 -0.77
N PRO A 151 10.44 -20.36 -1.37
CA PRO A 151 11.23 -21.58 -1.44
C PRO A 151 12.41 -21.40 -2.40
N LYS A 152 13.58 -21.92 -2.03
CA LYS A 152 14.68 -22.15 -2.96
C LYS A 152 14.44 -23.44 -3.76
N PRO A 153 15.11 -23.64 -4.91
CA PRO A 153 15.00 -24.90 -5.66
C PRO A 153 15.28 -26.11 -4.74
N GLY A 154 14.31 -27.03 -4.64
CA GLY A 154 14.40 -28.23 -3.78
C GLY A 154 13.85 -28.07 -2.35
N GLU A 155 13.43 -26.87 -1.94
CA GLU A 155 12.84 -26.63 -0.62
C GLU A 155 11.32 -26.38 -0.68
N LYS A 156 10.60 -26.74 0.39
CA LYS A 156 9.18 -26.42 0.53
C LYS A 156 8.99 -25.06 1.20
N ALA A 157 8.03 -24.28 0.73
CA ALA A 157 7.61 -23.06 1.40
C ALA A 157 7.11 -23.37 2.82
N ARG A 158 7.45 -22.51 3.78
CA ARG A 158 7.01 -22.60 5.17
C ARG A 158 6.11 -21.42 5.48
N THR A 159 5.02 -21.69 6.18
CA THR A 159 4.03 -20.68 6.56
C THR A 159 3.82 -20.71 8.07
N GLY A 160 3.79 -19.55 8.70
CA GLY A 160 3.56 -19.41 10.14
C GLY A 160 3.65 -17.98 10.63
N TRP A 161 3.54 -17.79 11.93
CA TRP A 161 3.56 -16.49 12.58
C TRP A 161 4.96 -16.10 13.01
N LEU A 162 5.35 -14.88 12.66
CA LEU A 162 6.62 -14.28 13.02
C LEU A 162 6.38 -12.90 13.66
N SER A 163 7.17 -12.56 14.68
CA SER A 163 7.03 -11.26 15.34
C SER A 163 7.54 -10.13 14.45
N ASN A 164 6.79 -9.04 14.36
CA ASN A 164 7.08 -7.92 13.44
C ASN A 164 8.45 -7.29 13.71
N LYS A 165 8.93 -7.31 14.96
CA LYS A 165 10.26 -6.79 15.33
C LYS A 165 11.44 -7.54 14.68
N LEU A 166 11.18 -8.74 14.13
CA LEU A 166 12.18 -9.60 13.52
C LEU A 166 12.21 -9.44 11.98
N LEU A 167 11.40 -8.52 11.45
CA LEU A 167 11.27 -8.25 10.03
C LEU A 167 11.76 -6.83 9.72
N ASP A 168 12.56 -6.72 8.67
CA ASP A 168 12.88 -5.45 8.02
C ASP A 168 12.18 -5.39 6.65
N SER A 169 11.74 -4.20 6.27
CA SER A 169 11.20 -3.91 4.94
C SER A 169 12.21 -3.09 4.14
N GLU A 170 12.44 -3.49 2.89
CA GLU A 170 13.30 -2.80 1.94
C GLU A 170 12.47 -2.45 0.70
N ILE A 171 12.56 -1.22 0.21
CA ILE A 171 11.94 -0.81 -1.05
C ILE A 171 12.95 -1.11 -2.16
N LYS A 172 12.54 -1.91 -3.14
CA LYS A 172 13.32 -2.22 -4.34
C LYS A 172 12.65 -1.67 -5.58
#